data_AF-A0A220W6I6-F1
#
_entry.id   AF-A0A220W6I6-F1
#
_cell.length_a   1.000
_cell.length_b   1.000
_cell.length_c   1.000
_cell.angle_alpha   90.00
_cell.angle_beta   90.00
_cell.angle_gamma   90.00
#
_symmetry.space_group_name_H-M   'P 1'
#
loop_
_entity.id
_entity.type
_entity.pdbx_description
1 polymer ?
#
loop_
_entity_poly.entity_id
_entity_poly.type
_entity_poly.pdbx_seq_one_letter_code
_entity_poly.pdbx_strand_id
1 'polypeptide(L)'
;MNFNRTLISTALAAVAGAGLSACTPNDTTFGGAVRHNYAAQIVNPDPQYEDEQTTDGSVSAAAVERYRTGKVKEPVGVKTTSGSSSGPN
;
A
#
# COMPACT_ATOMS: atom_id res chain seq x y z
N MET A 1 44.53 33.54 22.51
CA MET A 1 43.48 32.79 23.24
C MET A 1 42.43 32.27 22.26
N ASN A 2 42.81 31.41 21.30
CA ASN A 2 41.96 31.13 20.11
C ASN A 2 41.68 29.63 19.91
N PHE A 3 42.39 28.77 20.66
CA PHE A 3 42.29 27.31 20.50
C PHE A 3 40.98 26.74 21.06
N ASN A 4 40.51 27.26 22.21
CA ASN A 4 39.24 26.83 22.81
C ASN A 4 38.00 27.24 22.00
N ARG A 5 38.02 28.39 21.32
CA ARG A 5 36.89 28.83 20.49
C ARG A 5 36.69 27.93 19.29
N THR A 6 37.79 27.53 18.63
CA THR A 6 37.75 26.66 17.44
C THR A 6 37.25 25.26 17.78
N LEU A 7 37.67 24.69 18.92
CA LEU A 7 37.21 23.38 19.40
C LEU A 7 35.71 23.36 19.77
N ILE A 8 35.20 24.43 20.37
CA ILE A 8 33.77 24.55 20.71
C ILE A 8 32.92 24.69 19.43
N SER A 9 33.40 25.44 18.43
CA SER A 9 32.70 25.60 17.15
C SER A 9 32.58 24.29 16.38
N THR A 10 33.63 23.47 16.36
CA THR A 10 33.61 22.16 15.69
C THR A 10 32.75 21.14 16.43
N ALA A 11 32.73 21.18 17.77
CA ALA A 11 31.89 20.28 18.57
C ALA A 11 30.39 20.58 18.38
N LEU A 12 30.01 21.88 18.30
CA LEU A 12 28.62 22.27 18.07
C LEU A 12 28.12 21.88 16.67
N ALA A 13 28.99 21.98 15.65
CA ALA A 13 28.66 21.54 14.29
C ALA A 13 28.45 20.02 14.20
N ALA A 14 29.23 19.22 14.94
CA ALA A 14 29.08 17.77 14.97
C ALA A 14 27.77 17.33 15.65
N VAL A 15 27.37 17.99 16.73
CA VAL A 15 26.10 17.70 17.43
C VAL A 15 24.89 18.14 16.60
N ALA A 16 24.97 19.28 15.91
CA ALA A 16 23.92 19.72 14.99
C ALA A 16 23.77 18.79 13.78
N GLY A 17 24.88 18.29 13.22
CA GLY A 17 24.87 17.33 12.12
C GLY A 17 24.24 15.98 12.48
N ALA A 18 24.48 15.48 13.70
CA ALA A 18 23.87 14.23 14.17
C ALA A 18 22.36 14.39 14.44
N GLY A 19 21.91 15.53 14.95
CA GLY A 19 20.49 15.80 15.22
C GLY A 19 19.59 15.80 13.98
N LEU A 20 20.13 16.15 12.81
CA LEU A 20 19.37 16.14 11.54
C LEU A 20 19.03 14.72 11.07
N SER A 21 19.82 13.71 11.44
CA SER A 21 19.54 12.31 11.11
C SER A 21 18.45 11.67 11.99
N ALA A 22 18.14 12.29 13.13
CA ALA A 22 17.12 11.79 14.05
C ALA A 22 15.67 12.11 13.60
N CYS A 23 15.49 13.02 12.65
CA CYS A 23 14.17 13.44 12.16
C CYS A 23 13.63 12.57 11.01
N THR A 24 14.40 11.61 10.50
CA THR A 24 13.87 10.63 9.53
C THR A 24 13.27 9.46 10.29
N PRO A 25 11.95 9.21 10.19
CA PRO A 25 11.36 7.99 10.72
C PRO A 25 11.94 6.82 9.92
N ASN A 26 12.95 6.16 10.47
CA ASN A 26 13.44 4.91 9.92
C ASN A 26 12.47 3.80 10.33
N ASP A 27 11.33 3.75 9.63
CA ASP A 27 10.34 2.69 9.81
C ASP A 27 10.97 1.37 9.35
N THR A 28 11.25 0.49 10.31
CA THR A 28 11.83 -0.84 10.07
C THR A 28 10.94 -1.71 9.19
N THR A 29 9.65 -1.38 9.07
CA THR A 29 8.68 -2.08 8.22
C THR A 29 8.66 -1.58 6.78
N PHE A 30 9.29 -0.43 6.47
CA PHE A 30 9.30 0.16 5.13
C PHE A 30 9.89 -0.81 4.08
N GLY A 31 10.95 -1.53 4.42
CA GLY A 31 11.53 -2.54 3.54
C GLY A 31 10.56 -3.70 3.25
N GLY A 32 9.75 -4.09 4.24
CA GLY A 32 8.68 -5.08 4.07
C GLY A 32 7.55 -4.56 3.17
N ALA A 33 7.13 -3.31 3.38
CA ALA A 33 6.11 -2.65 2.56
C ALA A 33 6.55 -2.52 1.09
N VAL A 34 7.81 -2.17 0.82
CA VAL A 34 8.36 -2.10 -0.54
C VAL A 34 8.37 -3.47 -1.21
N ARG A 35 8.78 -4.53 -0.50
CA ARG A 35 8.78 -5.90 -1.05
C ARG A 35 7.37 -6.42 -1.30
N HIS A 36 6.42 -6.12 -0.40
CA HIS A 36 5.01 -6.45 -0.60
C HIS A 36 4.42 -5.71 -1.81
N ASN A 37 4.71 -4.42 -1.94
CA ASN A 37 4.26 -3.62 -3.08
C ASN A 37 4.86 -4.13 -4.40
N TYR A 38 6.13 -4.52 -4.40
CA TYR A 38 6.78 -5.12 -5.57
C TYR A 38 6.11 -6.44 -5.99
N ALA A 39 5.74 -7.29 -5.04
CA ALA A 39 5.04 -8.55 -5.32
C ALA A 39 3.63 -8.32 -5.90
N ALA A 40 2.92 -7.26 -5.49
CA ALA A 40 1.60 -6.92 -6.00
C ALA A 40 1.60 -6.44 -7.47
N GLN A 41 2.75 -6.00 -7.98
CA GLN A 41 2.88 -5.52 -9.37
C GLN A 41 2.97 -6.66 -10.39
N ILE A 42 3.15 -7.91 -9.96
CA ILE A 42 3.17 -9.08 -10.86
C ILE A 42 1.74 -9.61 -10.98
N VAL A 43 0.91 -8.89 -11.73
CA VAL A 43 -0.37 -9.42 -12.24
C VAL A 43 -0.18 -9.68 -13.72
N ASN A 44 -0.44 -10.92 -14.16
CA ASN A 44 -0.35 -11.29 -15.57
C ASN A 44 -1.36 -10.44 -16.38
N PRO A 45 -0.90 -9.56 -17.30
CA PRO A 45 -1.80 -8.69 -18.07
C PRO A 45 -2.61 -9.48 -19.12
N ASP A 46 -2.23 -10.72 -19.40
CA ASP A 46 -2.95 -11.62 -20.31
C ASP A 46 -3.58 -12.77 -19.50
N PRO A 47 -4.78 -12.56 -18.94
CA PRO A 47 -5.50 -13.62 -18.26
C PRO A 47 -5.91 -14.67 -19.30
N GLN A 48 -5.18 -15.78 -19.30
CA GLN A 48 -5.57 -16.97 -20.03
C GLN A 48 -6.80 -17.55 -19.34
N TYR A 49 -7.95 -17.48 -20.02
CA TYR A 49 -9.17 -18.12 -19.54
C TYR A 49 -9.07 -19.62 -19.84
N GLU A 50 -9.29 -20.45 -18.82
CA GLU A 50 -9.29 -21.92 -18.96
C GLU A 50 -10.34 -22.40 -19.99
N ASP A 51 -11.43 -21.64 -20.14
CA ASP A 51 -12.56 -21.94 -21.02
C ASP A 51 -12.78 -20.85 -22.07
N GLU A 52 -13.33 -21.23 -23.22
CA GLU A 52 -13.73 -20.30 -24.28
C GLU A 52 -14.86 -19.38 -23.78
N GLN A 53 -14.64 -18.06 -23.86
CA GLN A 53 -15.64 -17.09 -23.42
C GLN A 53 -16.86 -17.17 -24.34
N THR A 54 -17.89 -17.86 -23.86
CA THR A 54 -19.16 -17.96 -24.57
C THR A 54 -19.93 -16.64 -24.42
N THR A 55 -20.18 -15.94 -25.52
CA THR A 55 -21.02 -14.75 -25.53
C THR A 55 -22.49 -15.14 -25.71
N ASP A 56 -23.37 -14.72 -24.80
CA ASP A 56 -24.81 -14.96 -24.88
C ASP A 56 -25.58 -13.63 -24.94
N GLY A 57 -26.20 -13.36 -26.09
CA GLY A 57 -26.99 -12.12 -26.30
C GLY A 57 -28.22 -12.01 -25.40
N SER A 58 -28.75 -13.13 -24.91
CA SER A 58 -29.87 -13.12 -23.95
C SER A 58 -29.45 -12.58 -22.59
N VAL A 59 -28.21 -12.87 -22.17
CA VAL A 59 -27.61 -12.33 -20.94
C VAL A 59 -27.43 -10.81 -21.05
N SER A 60 -26.99 -10.32 -22.22
CA SER A 60 -26.87 -8.88 -22.49
C SER A 60 -28.23 -8.17 -22.46
N ALA A 61 -29.25 -8.74 -23.10
CA ALA A 61 -30.60 -8.18 -23.07
C ALA A 61 -31.18 -8.17 -21.63
N ALA A 62 -30.98 -9.25 -20.88
CA ALA A 62 -31.41 -9.35 -19.48
C ALA A 62 -30.68 -8.34 -18.57
N ALA A 63 -29.40 -8.05 -18.82
CA ALA A 63 -28.67 -7.04 -18.08
C ALA A 63 -29.26 -5.64 -18.29
N VAL A 64 -29.55 -5.28 -19.55
CA VAL A 64 -30.19 -4.00 -19.89
C VAL A 64 -31.57 -3.87 -19.23
N GLU A 65 -32.37 -4.94 -19.25
CA GLU A 65 -33.69 -4.96 -18.61
C GLU A 65 -33.61 -4.78 -17.10
N ARG A 66 -32.64 -5.41 -16.44
CA ARG A 66 -32.41 -5.25 -14.99
C ARG A 66 -32.08 -3.82 -14.61
N TYR A 67 -31.25 -3.12 -15.40
CA TYR A 67 -30.95 -1.71 -15.16
C TYR A 67 -32.17 -0.81 -15.35
N ARG A 68 -32.98 -1.06 -16.38
CA ARG A 68 -34.21 -0.28 -16.62
C ARG A 68 -35.26 -0.46 -15.54
N THR A 69 -35.42 -1.68 -15.04
CA THR A 69 -36.46 -2.03 -14.04
C THR A 69 -35.99 -1.89 -12.59
N GLY A 70 -34.75 -1.45 -12.35
CA GLY A 70 -34.18 -1.36 -11.01
C GLY A 70 -33.96 -2.72 -10.34
N LYS A 71 -34.03 -3.83 -11.08
CA LYS A 71 -33.81 -5.20 -10.58
C LYS A 71 -32.32 -5.53 -10.48
N VAL A 72 -31.53 -4.60 -9.96
CA VAL A 72 -30.10 -4.79 -9.69
C VAL A 72 -29.90 -5.34 -8.29
N LYS A 73 -28.87 -6.16 -8.08
CA LYS A 73 -28.50 -6.63 -6.75
C LYS A 73 -27.84 -5.48 -5.99
N GLU A 74 -28.30 -5.21 -4.78
CA GLU A 74 -27.69 -4.17 -3.94
C GLU A 74 -26.32 -4.62 -3.42
N PRO A 75 -25.32 -3.72 -3.36
CA PRO A 75 -24.05 -4.03 -2.72
C PRO A 75 -24.27 -4.30 -1.24
N VAL A 76 -23.94 -5.50 -0.79
CA VAL A 76 -23.86 -5.80 0.65
C VAL A 76 -22.49 -5.36 1.16
N GLY A 77 -22.48 -4.59 2.26
CA GLY A 77 -21.24 -4.17 2.91
C GLY A 77 -20.51 -5.38 3.48
N VAL A 78 -19.40 -5.78 2.86
CA VAL A 78 -18.51 -6.80 3.43
C VAL A 78 -17.74 -6.15 4.57
N LYS A 79 -17.98 -6.59 5.80
CA LYS A 79 -17.15 -6.19 6.94
C LYS A 79 -15.89 -7.03 6.96
N THR A 80 -14.76 -6.43 6.61
CA THR A 80 -13.45 -7.05 6.81
C THR A 80 -13.01 -6.80 8.25
N THR A 81 -12.94 -7.86 9.06
CA THR A 81 -12.28 -7.79 10.37
C THR A 81 -10.78 -7.77 10.14
N SER A 82 -10.14 -6.60 10.29
CA SER A 82 -8.69 -6.51 10.42
C SER A 82 -8.30 -7.03 11.80
N GLY A 83 -8.10 -8.34 11.91
CA GLY A 83 -7.50 -8.94 13.10
C GLY A 83 -6.05 -8.51 13.22
N SER A 84 -5.79 -7.44 13.97
CA SER A 84 -4.44 -7.10 14.43
C SER A 84 -4.06 -8.10 15.53
N SER A 85 -3.46 -9.23 15.15
CA SER A 85 -2.81 -10.13 16.10
C SER A 85 -1.52 -9.47 16.59
N SER A 86 -1.59 -8.79 17.73
CA SER A 86 -0.40 -8.50 18.54
C SER A 86 0.15 -9.85 19.05
N GLY A 87 1.22 -10.33 18.43
CA GLY A 87 1.94 -11.52 18.88
C GLY A 87 2.79 -11.19 20.11
N PRO A 88 2.74 -11.99 21.19
CA PRO A 88 3.73 -11.94 22.25
C PRO A 88 4.88 -12.91 21.93
N ASN A 89 6.11 -12.41 22.05
CA ASN A 89 7.25 -13.01 22.75
C ASN A 89 8.43 -12.04 22.70
#